data_AF-A0A1U9Z063-F1
#
_entry.id   AF-A0A1U9Z063-F1
#
_cell.length_a   1.000
_cell.length_b   1.000
_cell.length_c   1.000
_cell.angle_alpha   90.00
_cell.angle_beta   90.00
_cell.angle_gamma   90.00
#
_symmetry.space_group_name_H-M   'P 1'
#
loop_
_entity.id
_entity.type
_entity.pdbx_description
1 polymer ?
#
loop_
_entity_poly.entity_id
_entity_poly.type
_entity_poly.pdbx_seq_one_letter_code
_entity_poly.pdbx_strand_id
1 'polypeptide(L)'
;MGNQMTSKAGFFGYWLPVDDEESARDAVKMSGLPVLVMGLNFVILSLFPSPYQATSDYSSVISGVVALVLIFVAFRIRGGHAGLVPGTTSLFCVFIVLNAVLPYIGYFLAGGRDLDLFRLTISLIIPAICAALALNGWRGWRWLRKNNLPTPY
;
A
#
# COMPACT_ATOMS: atom_id res chain seq x y z
N MET A 1 -4.78 -42.89 15.64
CA MET A 1 -5.51 -42.29 14.50
C MET A 1 -4.92 -40.92 14.24
N GLY A 2 -4.02 -40.83 13.26
CA GLY A 2 -3.34 -39.58 12.91
C GLY A 2 -4.22 -38.76 11.97
N ASN A 3 -4.55 -37.53 12.38
CA ASN A 3 -5.18 -36.56 11.49
C ASN A 3 -4.13 -36.10 10.48
N GLN A 4 -4.24 -36.58 9.24
CA GLN A 4 -3.55 -35.98 8.11
C GLN A 4 -4.17 -34.59 7.85
N MET A 5 -3.53 -33.56 8.39
CA MET A 5 -3.71 -32.19 7.91
C MET A 5 -3.19 -32.15 6.48
N THR A 6 -4.11 -32.28 5.53
CA THR A 6 -3.86 -32.06 4.11
C THR A 6 -3.58 -30.57 3.91
N SER A 7 -2.31 -30.19 4.09
CA SER A 7 -1.75 -28.93 3.62
C SER A 7 -1.99 -28.87 2.11
N LYS A 8 -3.09 -28.21 1.72
CA LYS A 8 -3.29 -27.77 0.34
C LYS A 8 -2.30 -26.63 0.11
N ALA A 9 -1.06 -26.98 -0.15
CA ALA A 9 -0.05 -26.11 -0.72
C ALA A 9 -0.47 -25.79 -2.17
N GLY A 10 -1.49 -24.95 -2.30
CA GLY A 10 -1.80 -24.30 -3.56
C GLY A 10 -0.65 -23.35 -3.89
N PHE A 11 -0.21 -23.39 -5.13
CA PHE A 11 0.83 -22.53 -5.71
C PHE A 11 0.57 -21.01 -5.53
N PHE A 12 -0.62 -20.65 -5.03
CA PHE A 12 -1.08 -19.32 -4.60
C PHE A 12 -1.30 -19.22 -3.07
N GLY A 13 -0.41 -19.81 -2.26
CA GLY A 13 -0.43 -19.76 -0.77
C GLY A 13 -0.27 -18.36 -0.14
N TYR A 14 -0.52 -17.28 -0.88
CA TYR A 14 -0.28 -15.90 -0.47
C TYR A 14 -1.56 -15.10 -0.17
N TRP A 15 -2.73 -15.70 -0.40
CA TRP A 15 -4.02 -15.18 0.05
C TRP A 15 -4.49 -16.01 1.24
N LEU A 16 -3.79 -15.87 2.38
CA LEU A 16 -4.18 -16.52 3.63
C LEU A 16 -5.66 -16.19 3.93
N PRO A 17 -6.56 -17.19 3.91
CA PRO A 17 -7.91 -16.97 4.37
C PRO A 17 -7.85 -16.51 5.83
N VAL A 18 -8.58 -15.44 6.15
CA VAL A 18 -8.62 -14.88 7.50
C VAL A 18 -9.62 -15.69 8.30
N ASP A 19 -9.19 -16.87 8.73
CA ASP A 19 -10.04 -17.84 9.42
C ASP A 19 -9.78 -17.88 10.93
N ASP A 20 -8.59 -17.46 11.35
CA ASP A 20 -8.16 -17.42 12.74
C ASP A 20 -7.56 -16.05 13.14
N GLU A 21 -7.36 -15.89 14.45
CA GLU A 21 -6.83 -14.66 15.02
C GLU A 21 -5.39 -14.37 14.56
N GLU A 22 -4.56 -15.41 14.46
CA GLU A 22 -3.15 -15.29 14.06
C GLU A 22 -3.05 -14.78 12.62
N SER A 23 -3.79 -15.37 11.67
CA SER A 23 -3.84 -14.92 10.28
C SER A 23 -4.42 -13.52 10.16
N ALA A 24 -5.41 -13.16 10.97
CA ALA A 24 -5.96 -11.80 10.98
C ALA A 24 -4.93 -10.76 11.45
N ARG A 25 -4.17 -11.07 12.50
CA ARG A 25 -3.09 -10.21 13.03
C ARG A 25 -1.96 -10.08 12.02
N ASP A 26 -1.58 -11.17 11.36
CA ASP A 26 -0.51 -11.16 10.37
C ASP A 26 -0.91 -10.42 9.09
N ALA A 27 -2.14 -10.60 8.62
CA ALA A 27 -2.67 -9.81 7.50
C ALA A 27 -2.61 -8.29 7.80
N VAL A 28 -2.96 -7.90 9.03
CA VAL A 28 -2.85 -6.52 9.50
C VAL A 28 -1.40 -6.03 9.49
N LYS A 29 -0.45 -6.80 10.05
CA LYS A 29 0.98 -6.41 10.04
C LYS A 29 1.52 -6.25 8.61
N MET A 30 1.11 -7.12 7.69
CA MET A 30 1.56 -7.08 6.30
C MET A 30 1.02 -5.86 5.54
N SER A 31 -0.09 -5.26 5.98
CA SER A 31 -0.63 -4.03 5.38
C SER A 31 0.20 -2.77 5.64
N GLY A 32 1.15 -2.80 6.58
CA GLY A 32 2.12 -1.73 6.75
C GLY A 32 3.13 -1.65 5.60
N LEU A 33 3.34 -2.73 4.85
CA LEU A 33 4.34 -2.79 3.78
C LEU A 33 3.99 -1.90 2.56
N PRO A 34 2.74 -1.89 2.05
CA PRO A 34 2.27 -0.89 1.09
C PRO A 34 2.56 0.56 1.50
N VAL A 35 2.31 0.89 2.77
CA VAL A 35 2.53 2.24 3.32
C VAL A 35 4.01 2.59 3.34
N LEU A 36 4.86 1.62 3.68
CA LEU A 36 6.32 1.77 3.64
C LEU A 36 6.81 2.02 2.21
N VAL A 37 6.35 1.22 1.24
CA VAL A 37 6.72 1.37 -0.17
C VAL A 37 6.30 2.75 -0.69
N MET A 38 5.10 3.20 -0.34
CA MET A 38 4.61 4.54 -0.68
C MET A 38 5.49 5.63 -0.03
N GLY A 39 5.84 5.51 1.24
CA GLY A 39 6.74 6.43 1.92
C GLY A 39 8.13 6.49 1.26
N LEU A 40 8.71 5.35 0.91
CA LEU A 40 9.97 5.28 0.17
C LEU A 40 9.88 5.93 -1.21
N ASN A 41 8.76 5.79 -1.91
CA ASN A 41 8.53 6.49 -3.17
C ASN A 41 8.61 8.01 -2.98
N PHE A 42 8.00 8.55 -1.91
CA PHE A 42 8.12 9.97 -1.59
C PHE A 42 9.55 10.39 -1.20
N VAL A 43 10.34 9.53 -0.55
CA VAL A 43 11.77 9.79 -0.32
C VAL A 43 12.51 9.95 -1.66
N ILE A 44 12.29 9.04 -2.60
CA ILE A 44 12.92 9.11 -3.93
C ILE A 44 12.52 10.41 -4.64
N LEU A 45 11.23 10.75 -4.63
CA LEU A 45 10.74 11.99 -5.24
C LEU A 45 11.33 13.25 -4.56
N SER A 46 11.54 13.22 -3.24
CA SER A 46 12.16 14.31 -2.50
C SER A 46 13.65 14.48 -2.81
N LEU A 47 14.38 13.38 -3.03
CA LEU A 47 15.82 13.38 -3.29
C LEU A 47 16.16 13.62 -4.75
N PHE A 48 15.29 13.20 -5.66
CA PHE A 48 15.46 13.31 -7.11
C PHE A 48 14.30 14.09 -7.73
N PRO A 49 14.21 15.41 -7.46
CA PRO A 49 13.19 16.25 -8.07
C PRO A 49 13.33 16.19 -9.60
N SER A 50 12.22 15.95 -10.29
CA SER A 50 12.22 15.85 -11.75
C SER A 50 12.55 17.22 -12.36
N PRO A 51 13.54 17.31 -13.28
CA PRO A 51 13.90 18.57 -13.92
C PRO A 51 12.78 19.13 -14.82
N TYR A 52 11.77 18.32 -15.13
CA TYR A 52 10.60 18.70 -15.91
C TYR A 52 9.43 19.22 -15.07
N GLN A 53 9.51 19.12 -13.74
CA GLN A 53 8.54 19.73 -12.86
C GLN A 53 9.03 21.13 -12.50
N ALA A 54 8.37 22.16 -13.05
CA ALA A 54 8.46 23.53 -12.55
C ALA A 54 7.77 23.61 -11.17
N THR A 55 8.29 22.86 -10.20
CA THR A 55 7.75 22.86 -8.85
C THR A 55 8.48 23.89 -8.01
N SER A 56 7.70 24.72 -7.33
CA SER A 56 8.09 25.58 -6.22
C SER A 56 9.03 24.85 -5.24
N ASP A 57 10.01 25.58 -4.67
CA ASP A 57 11.02 25.07 -3.72
C ASP A 57 10.44 24.26 -2.55
N TYR A 58 9.15 24.42 -2.24
CA TYR A 58 8.48 23.71 -1.15
C TYR A 58 8.07 22.27 -1.48
N SER A 59 8.05 21.84 -2.75
CA SER A 59 7.55 20.50 -3.13
C SER A 59 8.38 19.35 -2.53
N SER A 60 9.70 19.50 -2.56
CA SER A 60 10.65 18.54 -2.00
C SER A 60 10.46 18.42 -0.48
N VAL A 61 10.36 19.56 0.22
CA VAL A 61 10.11 19.62 1.67
C VAL A 61 8.80 18.93 2.03
N ILE A 62 7.70 19.23 1.32
CA ILE A 62 6.40 18.59 1.54
C ILE A 62 6.50 17.08 1.31
N SER A 63 7.14 16.64 0.23
CA SER A 63 7.32 15.22 -0.06
C SER A 63 8.15 14.51 1.01
N GLY A 64 9.20 15.14 1.54
CA GLY A 64 10.01 14.62 2.64
C GLY A 64 9.21 14.48 3.94
N VAL A 65 8.41 15.49 4.31
CA VAL A 65 7.52 15.42 5.49
C VAL A 65 6.51 14.28 5.33
N VAL A 66 5.86 14.19 4.18
CA VAL A 66 4.90 13.10 3.89
C VAL A 66 5.58 11.73 3.95
N ALA A 67 6.79 11.61 3.40
CA ALA A 67 7.56 10.36 3.46
C ALA A 67 7.82 9.91 4.90
N LEU A 68 8.28 10.82 5.77
CA LEU A 68 8.54 10.51 7.18
C LEU A 68 7.28 10.07 7.92
N VAL A 69 6.15 10.75 7.68
CA VAL A 69 4.86 10.38 8.27
C VAL A 69 4.43 8.98 7.82
N LEU A 70 4.53 8.68 6.51
CA LEU A 70 4.16 7.37 5.97
C LEU A 70 5.05 6.25 6.52
N ILE A 71 6.37 6.46 6.57
CA ILE A 71 7.32 5.49 7.12
C ILE A 71 7.01 5.24 8.61
N PHE A 72 6.78 6.29 9.39
CA PHE A 72 6.40 6.16 10.79
C PHE A 72 5.11 5.36 10.98
N VAL A 73 4.07 5.68 10.20
CA VAL A 73 2.79 4.96 10.23
C VAL A 73 2.97 3.51 9.82
N ALA A 74 3.80 3.20 8.82
CA ALA A 74 4.10 1.84 8.39
C ALA A 74 4.70 0.99 9.51
N PHE A 75 5.70 1.54 10.22
CA PHE A 75 6.28 0.86 11.39
C PHE A 75 5.28 0.73 12.54
N ARG A 76 4.42 1.72 12.74
CA ARG A 76 3.39 1.69 13.79
C ARG A 76 2.35 0.59 13.54
N ILE A 77 1.89 0.42 12.29
CA ILE A 77 1.02 -0.69 11.88
C ILE A 77 1.72 -2.04 12.12
N ARG A 78 3.01 -2.15 11.76
CA ARG A 78 3.81 -3.36 12.01
C ARG A 78 4.01 -3.67 13.49
N GLY A 79 4.10 -2.63 14.33
CA GLY A 79 4.18 -2.71 15.79
C GLY A 79 2.86 -3.09 16.46
N GLY A 80 1.81 -3.36 15.69
CA GLY A 80 0.54 -3.89 16.19
C GLY A 80 -0.60 -2.89 16.24
N HIS A 81 -0.37 -1.59 15.98
CA HIS A 81 -1.41 -0.55 16.03
C HIS A 81 -2.41 -0.69 14.88
N ALA A 82 -3.36 -1.62 15.01
CA ALA A 82 -4.28 -1.99 13.93
C ALA A 82 -5.35 -0.92 13.65
N GLY A 83 -5.51 0.08 14.53
CA GLY A 83 -6.48 1.16 14.38
C GLY A 83 -6.22 2.07 13.16
N LEU A 84 -4.98 2.11 12.66
CA LEU A 84 -4.59 2.97 11.52
C LEU A 84 -4.79 2.29 10.16
N VAL A 85 -5.00 0.98 10.13
CA VAL A 85 -5.19 0.19 8.90
C VAL A 85 -6.28 0.77 7.98
N PRO A 86 -7.49 1.10 8.46
CA PRO A 86 -8.51 1.62 7.55
C PRO A 86 -8.12 2.95 6.92
N GLY A 87 -7.51 3.85 7.69
CA GLY A 87 -7.05 5.14 7.19
C GLY A 87 -5.96 4.98 6.13
N THR A 88 -4.99 4.09 6.35
CA THR A 88 -3.91 3.87 5.40
C THR A 88 -4.35 3.14 4.15
N THR A 89 -5.25 2.15 4.25
CA THR A 89 -5.84 1.51 3.07
C THR A 89 -6.58 2.53 2.21
N SER A 90 -7.40 3.40 2.80
CA SER A 90 -8.11 4.45 2.05
C SER A 90 -7.15 5.44 1.39
N LEU A 91 -6.14 5.92 2.12
CA LEU A 91 -5.11 6.81 1.57
C LEU A 91 -4.36 6.16 0.41
N PHE A 92 -4.02 4.88 0.55
CA PHE A 92 -3.35 4.11 -0.48
C PHE A 92 -4.21 3.92 -1.73
N CYS A 93 -5.50 3.63 -1.58
CA CYS A 93 -6.43 3.58 -2.71
C CYS A 93 -6.51 4.92 -3.45
N VAL A 94 -6.60 6.04 -2.73
CA VAL A 94 -6.58 7.38 -3.33
C VAL A 94 -5.28 7.61 -4.09
N PHE A 95 -4.15 7.22 -3.51
CA PHE A 95 -2.85 7.35 -4.16
C PHE A 95 -2.75 6.53 -5.46
N ILE A 96 -3.24 5.29 -5.47
CA ILE A 96 -3.28 4.48 -6.70
C ILE A 96 -4.13 5.17 -7.76
N VAL A 97 -5.32 5.64 -7.40
CA VAL A 97 -6.22 6.32 -8.35
C VAL A 97 -5.56 7.58 -8.90
N LEU A 98 -4.93 8.39 -8.05
CA LEU A 98 -4.20 9.58 -8.50
C LEU A 98 -3.01 9.22 -9.41
N ASN A 99 -2.22 8.22 -9.08
CA ASN A 99 -1.10 7.78 -9.93
C ASN A 99 -1.57 7.18 -11.26
N ALA A 100 -2.74 6.53 -11.28
CA ALA A 100 -3.33 6.03 -12.51
C ALA A 100 -3.84 7.19 -13.37
N VAL A 101 -4.52 8.18 -12.79
CA VAL A 101 -5.23 9.24 -13.53
C VAL A 101 -4.32 10.39 -13.97
N LEU A 102 -3.36 10.81 -13.15
CA LEU A 102 -2.48 11.96 -13.45
C LEU A 102 -1.71 11.83 -14.78
N PRO A 103 -1.13 10.66 -15.13
CA PRO A 103 -0.48 10.48 -16.44
C PRO A 103 -1.45 10.66 -17.62
N TYR A 104 -2.70 10.20 -17.51
CA TYR A 104 -3.69 10.40 -18.57
C TYR A 104 -4.07 11.87 -18.72
N ILE A 105 -4.25 12.60 -17.61
CA ILE A 105 -4.50 14.04 -17.66
C ILE A 105 -3.32 14.76 -18.34
N GLY A 106 -2.09 14.41 -17.96
CA GLY A 106 -0.87 14.95 -18.59
C GLY A 106 -0.80 14.66 -20.09
N TYR A 107 -1.18 13.45 -20.52
CA TYR A 107 -1.24 13.07 -21.92
C TYR A 107 -2.25 13.90 -22.72
N PHE A 108 -3.48 14.06 -22.19
CA PHE A 108 -4.51 14.88 -22.84
C PHE A 108 -4.10 16.35 -22.94
N LEU A 109 -3.46 16.90 -21.90
CA LEU A 109 -2.97 18.29 -21.90
C LEU A 109 -1.76 18.50 -22.81
N ALA A 110 -0.90 17.50 -22.97
CA ALA A 110 0.30 17.57 -23.82
C ALA A 110 0.04 17.33 -25.31
N GLY A 111 -1.23 17.24 -25.73
CA GLY A 111 -1.61 17.07 -27.14
C GLY A 111 -1.29 15.69 -27.71
N GLY A 112 -1.25 14.65 -26.88
CA GLY A 112 -1.20 13.27 -27.35
C GLY A 112 0.20 12.70 -27.68
N ARG A 113 1.29 13.31 -27.20
CA ARG A 113 2.64 12.74 -27.35
C ARG A 113 2.78 11.42 -26.58
N ASP A 114 3.48 10.48 -27.22
CA ASP A 114 3.62 9.05 -26.88
C ASP A 114 3.35 8.66 -25.42
N LEU A 115 2.28 7.88 -25.23
CA LEU A 115 2.06 7.10 -24.02
C LEU A 115 2.99 5.88 -24.06
N ASP A 116 4.03 5.89 -23.23
CA ASP A 116 4.83 4.69 -23.00
C ASP A 116 4.02 3.68 -22.18
N LEU A 117 3.23 2.87 -22.89
CA LEU A 117 2.38 1.82 -22.34
C LEU A 117 3.19 0.80 -21.52
N PHE A 118 4.46 0.57 -21.88
CA PHE A 118 5.33 -0.35 -21.16
C PHE A 118 5.68 0.20 -19.78
N ARG A 119 6.07 1.48 -19.71
CA ARG A 119 6.34 2.17 -18.44
C ARG A 119 5.09 2.28 -17.57
N LEU A 120 3.93 2.54 -18.17
CA LEU A 120 2.64 2.53 -17.48
C LEU A 120 2.32 1.16 -16.88
N THR A 121 2.47 0.09 -17.66
CA THR A 121 2.19 -1.28 -17.21
C THR A 121 3.09 -1.67 -16.04
N ILE A 122 4.40 -1.42 -16.13
CA ILE A 122 5.35 -1.71 -15.04
C ILE A 122 5.01 -0.88 -13.80
N SER A 123 4.64 0.40 -13.98
CA SER A 123 4.29 1.28 -12.87
C SER A 123 3.05 0.84 -12.11
N LEU A 124 2.19 0.01 -12.69
CA LEU A 124 0.96 -0.52 -12.07
C LEU A 124 1.16 -1.84 -11.31
N ILE A 125 2.22 -2.60 -11.62
CA ILE A 125 2.49 -3.90 -10.97
C ILE A 125 2.71 -3.71 -9.46
N ILE A 126 3.57 -2.76 -9.08
CA ILE A 126 3.90 -2.50 -7.66
C ILE A 126 2.67 -2.01 -6.89
N PRO A 127 1.91 -1.01 -7.37
CA PRO A 127 0.62 -0.63 -6.80
C PRO A 127 -0.37 -1.78 -6.67
N ALA A 128 -0.48 -2.65 -7.67
CA ALA A 128 -1.42 -3.78 -7.63
C ALA A 128 -1.08 -4.78 -6.51
N ILE A 129 0.20 -5.12 -6.35
CA ILE A 129 0.66 -5.99 -5.24
C ILE A 129 0.40 -5.30 -3.90
N CYS A 130 0.71 -4.01 -3.79
CA CYS A 130 0.47 -3.24 -2.58
C CYS A 130 -1.02 -3.11 -2.26
N ALA A 131 -1.90 -3.03 -3.27
CA ALA A 131 -3.35 -3.00 -3.10
C ALA A 131 -3.87 -4.32 -2.55
N ALA A 132 -3.38 -5.44 -3.07
CA ALA A 132 -3.71 -6.77 -2.55
C ALA A 132 -3.37 -6.90 -1.05
N LEU A 133 -2.17 -6.46 -0.66
CA LEU A 133 -1.73 -6.45 0.75
C LEU A 133 -2.59 -5.53 1.63
N ALA A 134 -2.89 -4.32 1.14
CA ALA A 134 -3.72 -3.36 1.88
C ALA A 134 -5.16 -3.88 2.08
N LEU A 135 -5.74 -4.52 1.06
CA LEU A 135 -7.06 -5.15 1.13
C LEU A 135 -7.09 -6.34 2.08
N ASN A 136 -6.02 -7.15 2.12
CA ASN A 136 -5.91 -8.24 3.07
C ASN A 136 -5.80 -7.74 4.52
N GLY A 137 -5.01 -6.69 4.77
CA GLY A 137 -4.98 -6.03 6.08
C GLY A 137 -6.34 -5.51 6.53
N TRP A 138 -7.07 -4.87 5.60
CA TRP A 138 -8.43 -4.41 5.88
C TRP A 138 -9.38 -5.57 6.24
N ARG A 139 -9.28 -6.71 5.55
CA ARG A 139 -10.04 -7.92 5.88
C ARG A 139 -9.68 -8.45 7.27
N GLY A 140 -8.39 -8.54 7.59
CA GLY A 140 -7.89 -8.90 8.92
C GLY A 140 -8.44 -8.00 10.02
N TRP A 141 -8.36 -6.69 9.81
CA TRP A 141 -8.92 -5.69 10.74
C TRP A 141 -10.44 -5.85 10.93
N ARG A 142 -11.20 -6.04 9.84
CA ARG A 142 -12.65 -6.27 9.92
C ARG A 142 -12.99 -7.55 10.68
N TRP A 143 -12.21 -8.61 10.50
CA TRP A 143 -12.40 -9.88 11.22
C TRP A 143 -12.14 -9.72 12.72
N LEU A 144 -11.05 -9.05 13.12
CA LEU A 144 -10.74 -8.76 14.53
C LEU A 144 -11.85 -7.95 15.20
N ARG A 145 -12.37 -6.92 14.50
CA ARG A 145 -13.50 -6.10 14.95
C ARG A 145 -14.79 -6.89 15.13
N LYS A 146 -15.09 -7.82 14.22
CA LYS A 146 -16.30 -8.66 14.31
C LYS A 146 -16.26 -9.61 15.51
N ASN A 147 -15.08 -10.10 15.88
CA ASN A 147 -14.88 -11.03 16.99
C ASN A 147 -14.61 -10.34 18.34
N ASN A 148 -14.73 -8.99 18.42
CA ASN A 148 -14.44 -8.19 19.61
C ASN A 148 -13.05 -8.45 20.22
N LEU A 149 -12.09 -8.86 19.39
CA LEU A 149 -10.73 -9.12 19.85
C LEU A 149 -9.97 -7.79 19.99
N PRO A 150 -9.07 -7.68 20.98
CA PRO A 150 -8.25 -6.49 21.12
C PRO A 150 -7.36 -6.35 19.88
N THR A 151 -7.68 -5.34 19.08
CA THR A 151 -6.73 -4.73 18.17
C THR A 151 -5.62 -4.16 19.04
N PRO A 152 -4.34 -4.61 18.90
CA PRO A 152 -3.27 -4.03 19.69
C PRO A 152 -3.27 -2.53 19.44
N TYR A 153 -3.24 -1.76 20.53
CA TYR A 153 -3.27 -0.31 20.47
C TYR A 153 -1.99 0.25 19.93
#